data_AF-A0A7J9QYI3-F1
#
_entry.id   AF-A0A7J9QYI3-F1
#
_cell.length_a   1.000
_cell.length_b   1.000
_cell.length_c   1.000
_cell.angle_alpha   90.00
_cell.angle_beta   90.00
_cell.angle_gamma   90.00
#
_symmetry.space_group_name_H-M   'P 1'
#
loop_
_entity.id
_entity.type
_entity.pdbx_description
1 polymer ?
#
loop_
_entity_poly.entity_id
_entity_poly.type
_entity_poly.pdbx_seq_one_letter_code
_entity_poly.pdbx_strand_id
1 'polypeptide(L)' 'MKYKKLGKSGIKVSEIGFGAWTIGLDWWGKKIEEDEAKRMLKKAYDLG' A
#
# COMPACT_ATOMS: atom_id res chain seq x y z
N MET A 1 10.19 -6.55 -7.80
CA MET A 1 10.38 -5.25 -7.15
C MET A 1 11.84 -5.04 -6.77
N LYS A 2 12.33 -3.79 -6.70
CA LYS A 2 13.63 -3.45 -6.08
C LYS A 2 13.44 -3.16 -4.60
N TYR A 3 14.42 -3.52 -3.77
CA TYR A 3 14.37 -3.34 -2.31
C TYR A 3 15.57 -2.55 -1.79
N LYS A 4 15.34 -1.70 -0.79
CA LYS A 4 16.37 -0.92 -0.08
C LYS A 4 16.29 -1.12 1.43
N LYS A 5 17.42 -0.91 2.10
CA LYS A 5 17.47 -0.90 3.57
C LYS A 5 16.82 0.38 4.08
N LEU A 6 15.86 0.25 5.00
CA LEU A 6 15.17 1.38 5.61
C LEU A 6 16.08 2.03 6.67
N GLY A 7 16.87 3.02 6.24
CA GLY A 7 17.80 3.74 7.11
C GLY A 7 18.75 2.78 7.86
N LYS A 8 18.81 2.93 9.19
CA LYS A 8 19.64 2.09 10.06
C LYS A 8 18.94 0.85 10.63
N SER A 9 17.66 0.62 10.29
CA SER A 9 16.83 -0.41 10.94
C SER A 9 17.22 -1.86 10.66
N GLY A 10 17.98 -2.12 9.58
CA GLY A 10 18.26 -3.50 9.15
C GLY A 10 17.17 -4.09 8.25
N ILE A 11 15.99 -3.47 8.20
CA ILE A 11 14.83 -3.96 7.44
C ILE A 11 15.02 -3.59 5.96
N LYS A 12 14.76 -4.55 5.05
CA LYS A 12 14.66 -4.30 3.62
C LYS A 12 13.18 -4.07 3.25
N VAL A 13 12.91 -2.98 2.54
CA VAL A 13 11.56 -2.59 2.07
C VAL A 13 11.58 -2.36 0.57
N SER A 14 10.43 -2.48 -0.09
CA SER A 14 10.29 -2.11 -1.49
C SER A 14 10.63 -0.62 -1.68
N GLU A 15 11.29 -0.28 -2.79
CA GLU A 15 11.50 1.13 -3.17
C GLU A 15 10.18 1.85 -3.52
N ILE A 16 9.12 1.10 -3.84
CA ILE A 16 7.79 1.59 -4.18
C ILE A 16 6.80 1.13 -3.12
N GLY A 17 6.17 2.07 -2.43
CA GLY A 17 5.11 1.80 -1.45
C GLY A 17 3.71 1.97 -2.02
N PHE A 18 2.76 1.20 -1.52
CA PHE A 18 1.34 1.40 -1.78
C PHE A 18 0.75 2.40 -0.78
N GLY A 19 0.30 3.56 -1.26
CA GLY A 19 -0.39 4.55 -0.44
C GLY A 19 -1.83 4.12 -0.15
N ALA A 20 -2.18 3.98 1.13
CA ALA A 20 -3.50 3.53 1.56
C ALA A 20 -4.41 4.67 2.08
N TRP A 21 -4.02 5.94 1.90
CA TRP A 21 -4.73 7.08 2.47
C TRP A 21 -6.20 7.12 2.03
N THR A 22 -6.49 6.92 0.75
CA THR A 22 -7.84 7.00 0.18
C THR A 22 -8.78 5.89 0.63
N ILE A 23 -8.25 4.77 1.16
CA ILE A 23 -9.07 3.65 1.67
C ILE A 23 -9.89 4.09 2.90
N GLY A 24 -9.35 5.00 3.71
CA GLY A 24 -10.00 5.49 4.93
C GLY A 24 -10.82 6.77 4.76
N LEU A 25 -10.96 7.30 3.53
CA LEU A 25 -11.68 8.55 3.29
C LEU A 25 -13.07 8.27 2.71
N ASP A 26 -14.06 8.93 3.27
CA ASP A 26 -15.42 9.02 2.77
C ASP A 26 -15.80 10.43 2.27
N TRP A 27 -14.94 11.42 2.55
CA TRP A 27 -15.16 12.84 2.23
C TRP A 27 -14.35 13.34 1.02
N TRP A 28 -13.42 12.54 0.50
CA TRP A 28 -12.60 12.89 -0.67
C TRP A 28 -12.68 11.79 -1.74
N GLY A 29 -13.37 12.08 -2.84
CA GLY A 29 -13.58 11.14 -3.94
C GLY A 29 -14.65 10.09 -3.64
N LYS A 30 -14.62 8.99 -4.40
CA LYS A 30 -15.53 7.87 -4.17
C LYS A 30 -15.03 7.05 -2.96
N LYS A 31 -15.91 6.84 -1.99
CA LYS A 31 -15.68 5.90 -0.89
C LYS A 31 -15.29 4.54 -1.46
N ILE A 32 -14.16 4.00 -0.99
CA ILE A 32 -13.70 2.67 -1.37
C ILE A 32 -14.42 1.66 -0.48
N GLU A 33 -15.12 0.71 -1.11
CA GLU A 33 -15.79 -0.37 -0.39
C GLU A 33 -14.77 -1.37 0.17
N GLU A 34 -15.12 -2.04 1.27
CA GLU A 34 -14.19 -2.88 2.03
C GLU A 34 -13.55 -4.00 1.17
N ASP A 35 -14.35 -4.65 0.32
CA ASP A 35 -13.86 -5.70 -0.57
C ASP A 35 -12.93 -5.16 -1.65
N GLU A 36 -13.18 -3.93 -2.14
CA GLU A 36 -12.28 -3.28 -3.08
C GLU A 36 -10.95 -2.92 -2.41
N ALA A 37 -10.99 -2.38 -1.18
CA ALA A 37 -9.80 -2.11 -0.39
C ALA A 37 -8.95 -3.38 -0.16
N LYS A 38 -9.59 -4.50 0.21
CA LYS A 38 -8.91 -5.79 0.37
C LYS A 38 -8.23 -6.25 -0.92
N ARG A 39 -8.91 -6.16 -2.06
CA ARG A 39 -8.32 -6.51 -3.37
C ARG A 39 -7.14 -5.60 -3.73
N MET A 40 -7.24 -4.31 -3.47
CA MET A 40 -6.15 -3.36 -3.74
C MET A 40 -4.91 -3.68 -2.92
N LEU A 41 -5.07 -3.89 -1.60
CA LEU A 41 -3.98 -4.28 -0.71
C LEU A 41 -3.35 -5.61 -1.11
N LYS A 42 -4.18 -6.62 -1.41
CA LYS A 42 -3.73 -7.93 -1.86
C LYS A 42 -2.95 -7.84 -3.17
N LYS A 43 -3.46 -7.07 -4.14
CA LYS A 43 -2.79 -6.86 -5.43
C LYS A 43 -1.46 -6.13 -5.28
N ALA A 44 -1.40 -5.10 -4.42
CA ALA A 44 -0.15 -4.40 -4.12
C ALA A 44 0.89 -5.36 -3.53
N TYR A 45 0.49 -6.16 -2.54
CA TYR A 45 1.35 -7.18 -1.94
C TYR A 45 1.84 -8.22 -2.95
N ASP A 46 0.94 -8.73 -3.81
CA ASP A 46 1.29 -9.75 -4.81
C ASP A 46 2.23 -9.21 -5.92
N LEU A 47 2.28 -7.88 -6.11
CA LEU A 47 3.19 -7.23 -7.06
C LEU A 47 4.59 -6.93 -6.46
N GLY A 48 4.73 -7.01 -5.13
CA GLY A 48 6.00 -7.00 -4.39
C GLY A 48 6.35 -5.68 -3.73
#